data_AF-A0A7V8YIV5-F1
#
_entry.id   AF-A0A7V8YIV5-F1
#
_cell.length_a   1.000
_cell.length_b   1.000
_cell.length_c   1.000
_cell.angle_alpha   90.00
_cell.angle_beta   90.00
_cell.angle_gamma   90.00
#
_symmetry.space_group_name_H-M   'P 1'
#
loop_
_entity.id
_entity.type
_entity.pdbx_description
1 polymer ?
#
loop_
_entity_poly.entity_id
_entity_poly.type
_entity_poly.pdbx_seq_one_letter_code
_entity_poly.pdbx_strand_id
1 'polypeptide(L)'
;AYPDGRLGEYLASLRRLAELPPGLAVLPGHGPELADAGSVARDYLAHREERLEQVRAALRELGREASARQIVELVYADVDPVLWPAAEWSVRAQLSYLRER
;
A
#
# COMPACT_ATOMS: atom_id res chain seq x y z
N ALA A 1 -7.99 -8.06 5.89
CA ALA A 1 -7.85 -7.20 4.69
C ALA A 1 -9.00 -6.20 4.68
N TYR A 2 -9.08 -5.22 3.77
CA TYR A 2 -10.28 -4.38 3.65
C TYR A 2 -11.54 -5.27 3.57
N PRO A 3 -12.62 -4.98 4.32
CA PRO A 3 -12.87 -3.78 5.11
C PRO A 3 -12.25 -3.75 6.52
N ASP A 4 -11.79 -4.88 7.05
CA ASP A 4 -11.33 -5.00 8.44
C ASP A 4 -9.99 -4.28 8.70
N GLY A 5 -9.14 -4.14 7.67
CA GLY A 5 -7.85 -3.47 7.76
C GLY A 5 -7.90 -2.02 7.32
N ARG A 6 -7.39 -1.10 8.15
CA ARG A 6 -7.30 0.34 7.83
C ARG A 6 -5.91 0.72 7.34
N LEU A 7 -5.82 1.17 6.08
CA LEU A 7 -4.55 1.59 5.49
C LEU A 7 -3.88 2.73 6.28
N GLY A 8 -4.67 3.66 6.83
CA GLY A 8 -4.14 4.77 7.65
C GLY A 8 -3.39 4.29 8.89
N GLU A 9 -3.91 3.30 9.61
CA GLU A 9 -3.30 2.72 10.82
C GLU A 9 -2.04 1.91 10.47
N TYR A 10 -2.08 1.19 9.36
CA TYR A 10 -0.92 0.49 8.83
C TYR A 10 0.23 1.46 8.49
N LEU A 11 -0.05 2.54 7.77
CA LEU A 11 0.96 3.57 7.45
C LEU A 11 1.49 4.26 8.71
N ALA A 12 0.64 4.50 9.71
CA ALA A 12 1.09 5.05 11.00
C ALA A 12 2.04 4.09 11.73
N SER A 13 1.76 2.78 11.69
CA SER A 13 2.65 1.77 12.26
C SER A 13 4.00 1.72 11.54
N LEU A 14 4.02 1.78 10.20
CA LEU A 14 5.27 1.85 9.43
C LEU A 14 6.10 3.08 9.78
N ARG A 15 5.48 4.26 9.95
CA ARG A 15 6.19 5.47 10.37
C ARG A 15 6.84 5.31 11.76
N ARG A 16 6.13 4.70 12.72
CA ARG A 16 6.71 4.41 14.04
C ARG A 16 7.90 3.44 13.97
N LEU A 17 7.79 2.40 13.14
CA LEU A 17 8.90 1.45 12.95
C LEU A 17 10.10 2.09 12.23
N ALA A 18 9.85 3.02 11.31
CA ALA A 18 10.90 3.74 10.59
C ALA A 18 11.77 4.64 11.50
N GLU A 19 11.28 4.98 12.70
CA GLU A 19 11.97 5.80 13.71
C GLU A 19 12.79 4.95 14.70
N LEU A 20 12.77 3.62 14.59
CA LEU A 20 13.57 2.74 15.44
C LEU A 20 15.08 2.94 15.21
N PRO A 21 15.91 2.73 16.25
CA PRO A 21 17.36 2.84 16.10
C PRO A 21 17.91 1.81 15.11
N PRO A 22 19.03 2.12 14.44
CA PRO A 22 19.63 1.23 13.44
C PRO A 22 20.14 -0.07 14.07
N GLY A 23 20.18 -1.13 13.28
CA GLY A 23 20.70 -2.46 13.65
C GLY A 23 19.72 -3.34 14.44
N LEU A 24 18.45 -2.94 14.55
CA LEU A 24 17.42 -3.78 15.16
C LEU A 24 16.93 -4.82 14.14
N ALA A 25 17.25 -6.09 14.38
CA ALA A 25 16.82 -7.19 13.53
C ALA A 25 15.30 -7.42 13.57
N VAL A 26 14.75 -7.89 12.45
CA VAL A 26 13.35 -8.29 12.27
C VAL A 26 13.32 -9.81 12.07
N LEU A 27 12.52 -10.48 12.90
CA LEU A 27 12.19 -11.90 12.75
C LEU A 27 10.74 -11.99 12.23
N PRO A 28 10.53 -11.91 10.90
CA PRO A 28 9.19 -11.82 10.35
C PRO A 28 8.45 -13.16 10.44
N GLY A 29 7.12 -13.11 10.38
CA GLY A 29 6.31 -14.33 10.31
C GLY A 29 6.53 -15.14 9.02
N HIS A 30 7.03 -14.50 7.97
CA HIS A 30 7.37 -15.13 6.69
C HIS A 30 8.63 -14.52 6.09
N GLY A 31 9.41 -15.33 5.36
CA GLY A 31 10.66 -14.90 4.75
C GLY A 31 11.85 -14.96 5.72
N PRO A 32 13.04 -14.51 5.27
CA PRO A 32 14.25 -14.54 6.07
C PRO A 32 14.26 -13.41 7.13
N GLU A 33 15.17 -13.54 8.09
CA GLU A 33 15.54 -12.45 9.00
C GLU A 33 16.06 -11.22 8.23
N LEU A 34 15.74 -10.03 8.73
CA LEU A 34 16.19 -8.75 8.17
C LEU A 34 17.00 -7.98 9.22
N ALA A 35 18.10 -7.36 8.84
CA ALA A 35 19.04 -6.78 9.80
C ALA A 35 18.60 -5.44 10.41
N ASP A 36 17.68 -4.70 9.77
CA ASP A 36 17.32 -3.34 10.19
C ASP A 36 15.83 -3.03 10.00
N ALA A 37 15.09 -3.00 11.10
CA ALA A 37 13.66 -2.73 11.13
C ALA A 37 13.29 -1.35 10.57
N GLY A 38 14.11 -0.33 10.87
CA GLY A 38 13.85 1.03 10.43
C GLY A 38 13.97 1.17 8.92
N SER A 39 14.99 0.57 8.31
CA SER A 39 15.22 0.56 6.87
C SER A 39 14.10 -0.16 6.15
N VAL A 40 13.76 -1.37 6.60
CA VAL A 40 12.68 -2.16 6.01
C VAL A 40 11.36 -1.41 6.08
N ALA A 41 11.06 -0.76 7.22
CA ALA A 41 9.84 0.02 7.37
C ALA A 41 9.81 1.24 6.43
N ARG A 42 10.94 1.93 6.22
CA ARG A 42 11.05 3.04 5.25
C ARG A 42 10.83 2.57 3.82
N ASP A 43 11.39 1.43 3.43
CA ASP A 43 11.22 0.86 2.09
C ASP A 43 9.75 0.49 1.85
N TYR A 44 9.12 -0.16 2.83
CA TYR A 44 7.70 -0.47 2.76
C TYR A 44 6.85 0.80 2.70
N LEU A 45 7.15 1.80 3.52
CA LEU A 45 6.42 3.07 3.52
C LEU A 45 6.51 3.76 2.15
N ALA A 46 7.72 3.88 1.60
CA ALA A 46 7.96 4.49 0.29
C ALA A 46 7.18 3.77 -0.82
N HIS A 47 7.22 2.43 -0.84
CA HIS A 47 6.46 1.65 -1.81
C HIS A 47 4.94 1.87 -1.69
N ARG A 48 4.41 1.95 -0.45
CA ARG A 48 2.98 2.19 -0.23
C ARG A 48 2.56 3.60 -0.62
N GLU A 49 3.40 4.59 -0.39
CA GLU A 49 3.15 5.98 -0.78
C GLU A 49 3.21 6.14 -2.31
N GLU A 50 4.15 5.49 -2.99
CA GLU A 50 4.21 5.45 -4.46
C GLU A 50 2.92 4.87 -5.07
N ARG A 51 2.48 3.71 -4.57
CA ARG A 51 1.23 3.09 -5.04
C ARG A 51 0.01 3.97 -4.73
N LEU A 52 0.00 4.66 -3.60
CA LEU A 52 -1.09 5.57 -3.27
C LEU A 52 -1.13 6.77 -4.24
N GLU A 53 0.03 7.30 -4.63
CA GLU A 53 0.08 8.39 -5.62
C GLU A 53 -0.40 7.93 -6.99
N GLN A 54 -0.11 6.70 -7.41
CA GLN A 54 -0.67 6.15 -8.65
C GLN A 54 -2.20 6.08 -8.61
N VAL A 55 -2.79 5.69 -7.49
CA VAL A 55 -4.25 5.71 -7.31
C VAL A 55 -4.79 7.14 -7.33
N ARG A 56 -4.08 8.12 -6.73
CA ARG A 56 -4.46 9.53 -6.84
C ARG A 56 -4.39 10.03 -8.29
N ALA A 57 -3.36 9.64 -9.04
CA ALA A 57 -3.22 9.95 -10.46
C ALA A 57 -4.37 9.36 -11.28
N ALA A 58 -4.69 8.08 -11.07
CA ALA A 58 -5.82 7.42 -11.71
C ALA A 58 -7.16 8.12 -11.41
N LEU A 59 -7.39 8.59 -10.18
CA LEU A 59 -8.59 9.37 -9.84
C LEU A 59 -8.63 10.74 -10.53
N ARG A 60 -7.48 11.37 -10.77
CA ARG A 60 -7.42 12.63 -11.54
C ARG A 60 -7.78 12.41 -13.01
N GLU A 61 -7.44 11.26 -13.57
CA GLU A 61 -7.71 10.88 -14.97
C GLU A 61 -9.13 10.34 -15.18
N LEU A 62 -9.54 9.38 -14.36
CA LEU A 62 -10.82 8.65 -14.50
C LEU A 62 -12.00 9.34 -13.79
N GLY A 63 -11.71 10.31 -12.91
CA GLY A 63 -12.68 11.01 -12.07
C GLY A 63 -12.77 10.47 -10.64
N ARG A 64 -13.26 11.31 -9.72
CA ARG A 64 -13.31 11.02 -8.27
C ARG A 64 -14.17 9.80 -7.90
N GLU A 65 -15.13 9.47 -8.75
CA GLU A 65 -16.07 8.34 -8.57
C GLU A 65 -15.62 7.06 -9.28
N ALA A 66 -14.39 7.03 -9.82
CA ALA A 66 -13.87 5.82 -10.46
C ALA A 66 -13.90 4.62 -9.50
N SER A 67 -14.33 3.49 -10.04
CA SER A 67 -14.37 2.23 -9.30
C SER A 67 -12.97 1.66 -9.09
N ALA A 68 -12.82 0.79 -8.09
CA ALA A 68 -11.56 0.09 -7.85
C ALA A 68 -11.12 -0.72 -9.09
N ARG A 69 -12.06 -1.30 -9.82
CA ARG A 69 -11.78 -2.07 -11.03
C ARG A 69 -11.19 -1.20 -12.15
N GLN A 70 -11.77 -0.02 -12.41
CA GLN A 70 -11.25 0.92 -13.41
C GLN A 70 -9.84 1.40 -13.06
N ILE A 71 -9.58 1.62 -11.77
CA ILE A 71 -8.24 2.00 -11.31
C ILE A 71 -7.25 0.84 -11.45
N VAL A 72 -7.65 -0.40 -11.16
CA VAL A 72 -6.80 -1.57 -11.40
C VAL A 72 -6.46 -1.71 -12.88
N GLU A 73 -7.45 -1.58 -13.75
CA GLU A 73 -7.27 -1.63 -15.21
C GLU A 73 -6.26 -0.60 -15.72
N LEU A 74 -6.21 0.59 -15.11
CA LEU A 74 -5.27 1.65 -15.48
C LEU A 74 -3.89 1.47 -14.82
N VAL A 75 -3.84 1.20 -13.51
CA VAL A 75 -2.60 1.19 -12.71
C VAL A 75 -1.83 -0.12 -12.85
N TYR A 76 -2.51 -1.23 -13.12
CA TYR A 76 -1.95 -2.58 -13.20
C TYR A 76 -2.03 -3.15 -14.63
N ALA A 77 -2.05 -2.28 -15.64
CA ALA A 77 -2.20 -2.66 -17.05
C ALA A 77 -1.10 -3.61 -17.57
N ASP A 78 0.08 -3.57 -16.93
CA ASP A 78 1.24 -4.43 -17.22
C ASP A 78 1.29 -5.72 -16.36
N VAL A 79 0.35 -5.89 -15.44
CA VAL A 79 0.26 -7.06 -14.56
C VAL A 79 -0.75 -8.05 -15.12
N ASP A 80 -0.43 -9.36 -15.04
CA ASP A 80 -1.32 -10.43 -15.46
C ASP A 80 -2.73 -10.26 -14.84
N PRO A 81 -3.81 -10.23 -15.67
CA PRO A 81 -5.19 -10.11 -15.21
C PRO A 81 -5.61 -11.11 -14.13
N VAL A 82 -4.95 -12.27 -14.02
CA VAL A 82 -5.20 -13.25 -12.95
C VAL A 82 -4.95 -12.67 -11.55
N LEU A 83 -4.06 -11.68 -11.43
CA LEU A 83 -3.72 -11.02 -10.16
C LEU A 83 -4.61 -9.82 -9.85
N TRP A 84 -5.42 -9.36 -10.79
CA TRP A 84 -6.24 -8.16 -10.62
C TRP A 84 -7.26 -8.25 -9.49
N PRO A 85 -7.91 -9.41 -9.21
CA PRO A 85 -8.78 -9.53 -8.04
C PRO A 85 -8.04 -9.23 -6.72
N ALA A 86 -6.78 -9.62 -6.59
CA ALA A 86 -5.96 -9.30 -5.42
C ALA A 86 -5.58 -7.81 -5.37
N ALA A 87 -5.23 -7.23 -6.53
CA ALA A 87 -4.94 -5.80 -6.64
C ALA A 87 -6.17 -4.95 -6.27
N GLU A 88 -7.38 -5.38 -6.63
CA GLU A 88 -8.61 -4.65 -6.34
C GLU A 88 -8.84 -4.47 -4.83
N TRP A 89 -8.50 -5.46 -4.01
CA TRP A 89 -8.55 -5.32 -2.55
C TRP A 89 -7.61 -4.22 -2.02
N SER A 90 -6.42 -4.10 -2.61
CA SER A 90 -5.47 -3.04 -2.27
C SER A 90 -6.02 -1.67 -2.67
N VAL A 91 -6.55 -1.54 -3.89
CA VAL A 91 -7.15 -0.30 -4.39
C VAL A 91 -8.36 0.11 -3.57
N ARG A 92 -9.23 -0.82 -3.15
CA ARG A 92 -10.37 -0.53 -2.26
C ARG A 92 -9.91 0.08 -0.93
N ALA A 93 -8.86 -0.48 -0.31
CA ALA A 93 -8.29 0.08 0.92
C ALA A 93 -7.72 1.50 0.71
N GLN A 94 -7.06 1.73 -0.42
CA GLN A 94 -6.54 3.04 -0.80
C GLN A 94 -7.65 4.05 -1.04
N LEU A 95 -8.71 3.68 -1.76
CA LEU A 95 -9.88 4.54 -1.97
C LEU A 95 -10.57 4.91 -0.66
N SER A 96 -10.77 3.95 0.25
CA SER A 96 -11.30 4.23 1.59
C SER A 96 -10.45 5.28 2.30
N TYR A 97 -9.13 5.05 2.35
CA TYR A 97 -8.19 5.98 2.98
C TYR A 97 -8.21 7.39 2.36
N LEU A 98 -8.31 7.48 1.04
CA LEU A 98 -8.34 8.76 0.32
C LEU A 98 -9.64 9.54 0.51
N ARG A 99 -10.76 8.84 0.75
CA ARG A 99 -12.08 9.46 0.96
C ARG A 99 -12.33 9.89 2.40
N GLU A 100 -11.64 9.29 3.36
CA GLU A 100 -11.67 9.67 4.78
C GLU A 100 -10.82 10.93 5.09
N ARG A 101 -10.24 11.58 4.08
CA ARG A 101 -9.34 12.73 4.17
C ARG A 101 -9.89 13.92 3.39
#